data_AF-A0AAU0XWU6-F1
#
_entry.id   AF-A0AAU0XWU6-F1
#
_cell.length_a   1.000
_cell.length_b   1.000
_cell.length_c   1.000
_cell.angle_alpha   90.00
_cell.angle_beta   90.00
_cell.angle_gamma   90.00
#
_symmetry.space_group_name_H-M   'P 1'
#
loop_
_entity.id
_entity.type
_entity.pdbx_description
1 polymer ?
#
loop_
_entity_poly.entity_id
_entity_poly.type
_entity_poly.pdbx_seq_one_letter_code
_entity_poly.pdbx_strand_id
1 'polypeptide(L)'
;MSRGWKTAIVVVASAGIVSTPLFWLLDKPDTGQLVGASIQGATGIVALLWALFQKPAAPGSADAAVDTGRAKASGGATARTGVKRRGADSGSARAERTGDATATGTGSTASTGIDYS
;
A
#
# COMPACT_ATOMS: atom_id res chain seq x y z
N MET A 1 -0.39 -4.81 7.08
CA MET A 1 -0.14 -6.22 7.45
C MET A 1 -0.40 -6.39 8.95
N SER A 2 -1.36 -7.22 9.34
CA SER A 2 -1.72 -7.41 10.76
C SER A 2 -0.62 -8.14 11.53
N ARG A 3 -0.56 -7.97 12.86
CA ARG A 3 0.45 -8.63 13.70
C ARG A 3 0.40 -10.16 13.56
N GLY A 4 -0.81 -10.76 13.54
CA GLY A 4 -0.99 -12.21 13.39
C GLY A 4 -0.40 -12.79 12.10
N TRP A 5 -0.44 -12.05 10.98
CA TRP A 5 0.18 -12.50 9.72
C TRP A 5 1.72 -12.60 9.84
N LYS A 6 2.35 -11.66 10.56
CA LYS A 6 3.80 -11.74 10.86
C LYS A 6 4.11 -12.94 11.74
N THR A 7 3.30 -13.19 12.78
CA THR A 7 3.50 -14.34 13.67
C THR A 7 3.38 -15.66 12.92
N ALA A 8 2.39 -15.79 12.03
CA ALA A 8 2.21 -16.99 11.21
C ALA A 8 3.43 -17.29 10.31
N ILE A 9 3.97 -16.28 9.63
CA ILE A 9 5.19 -16.42 8.82
C ILE A 9 6.38 -16.91 9.67
N VAL A 10 6.60 -16.30 10.83
CA VAL A 10 7.71 -16.66 11.73
C VAL A 10 7.59 -18.10 12.23
N VAL A 11 6.38 -18.55 12.58
CA VAL A 11 6.12 -19.93 13.02
C VAL A 11 6.39 -20.94 11.90
N VAL A 12 5.87 -20.69 10.68
CA VAL A 12 6.08 -21.58 9.52
C VAL A 12 7.55 -21.64 9.12
N ALA A 13 8.24 -20.51 9.06
CA ALA A 13 9.68 -20.46 8.76
C ALA A 13 10.52 -21.21 9.80
N SER A 14 10.22 -21.02 11.09
CA SER A 14 10.92 -21.72 12.18
C SER A 14 10.71 -23.24 12.10
N ALA A 15 9.47 -23.69 11.83
CA ALA A 15 9.16 -25.11 11.68
C ALA A 15 9.91 -25.76 10.50
N GLY A 16 10.04 -25.07 9.37
CA GLY A 16 10.81 -25.56 8.21
C GLY A 16 12.32 -25.62 8.45
N ILE A 17 12.88 -24.64 9.16
CA ILE A 17 14.31 -24.64 9.54
C ILE A 17 14.61 -25.80 10.50
N VAL A 18 13.75 -26.03 11.49
CA VAL A 18 13.95 -27.08 12.52
C VAL A 18 13.68 -28.50 11.98
N SER A 19 12.76 -28.68 11.03
CA SER A 19 12.49 -30.00 10.45
C SER A 19 13.65 -30.52 9.57
N THR A 20 14.38 -29.63 8.91
CA THR A 20 15.47 -29.99 7.98
C THR A 20 16.57 -30.87 8.61
N PRO A 21 17.19 -30.52 9.77
CA PRO A 21 18.15 -31.39 10.44
C PRO A 21 17.52 -32.65 11.07
N LEU A 22 16.23 -32.60 11.46
CA LEU A 22 15.50 -33.78 11.94
C LEU A 22 15.34 -34.85 10.86
N PHE A 23 15.06 -34.46 9.61
CA PHE A 23 15.02 -35.40 8.48
C PHE A 23 16.41 -36.00 8.16
N TRP A 24 17.48 -35.20 8.28
CA TRP A 24 18.86 -35.67 8.12
C TRP A 24 19.29 -36.71 9.17
N LEU A 25 18.66 -36.71 10.35
CA LEU A 25 18.93 -37.66 11.43
C LEU A 25 18.15 -38.98 11.30
N LEU A 26 17.19 -39.11 10.37
CA LEU A 26 16.17 -40.16 10.44
C LEU A 26 16.31 -41.34 9.45
N ASP A 27 16.58 -41.17 8.13
CA ASP A 27 16.95 -42.32 7.27
C ASP A 27 17.48 -42.00 5.85
N LYS A 28 18.29 -42.94 5.30
CA LYS A 28 18.69 -43.22 3.89
C LYS A 28 19.20 -42.08 2.95
N PRO A 29 20.14 -42.40 2.02
CA PRO A 29 20.79 -41.40 1.14
C PRO A 29 19.84 -40.71 0.14
N ASP A 30 18.84 -41.41 -0.39
CA ASP A 30 17.89 -40.84 -1.36
C ASP A 30 16.89 -39.86 -0.71
N THR A 31 16.69 -39.96 0.60
CA THR A 31 15.79 -39.09 1.38
C THR A 31 16.23 -37.62 1.27
N GLY A 32 17.54 -37.34 1.25
CA GLY A 32 18.07 -35.99 1.14
C GLY A 32 17.67 -35.28 -0.17
N GLN A 33 17.63 -36.02 -1.28
CA GLN A 33 17.19 -35.49 -2.58
C GLN A 33 15.68 -35.24 -2.59
N LEU A 34 14.90 -36.18 -2.06
CA LEU A 34 13.44 -36.08 -2.01
C LEU A 34 12.97 -34.96 -1.07
N VAL A 35 13.63 -34.78 0.08
CA VAL A 35 13.43 -33.65 0.99
C VAL A 35 13.83 -32.32 0.33
N GLY A 36 14.99 -32.26 -0.33
CA GLY A 36 15.43 -31.06 -1.05
C GLY A 36 14.46 -30.63 -2.15
N ALA A 37 14.04 -31.58 -3.00
CA ALA A 37 13.03 -31.35 -4.03
C ALA A 37 11.68 -30.91 -3.45
N SER A 38 11.27 -31.49 -2.32
CA SER A 38 10.03 -31.13 -1.63
C SER A 38 10.08 -29.71 -1.04
N ILE A 39 11.19 -29.33 -0.40
CA ILE A 39 11.40 -27.97 0.13
C ILE A 39 11.45 -26.95 -1.01
N GLN A 40 12.14 -27.25 -2.10
CA GLN A 40 12.22 -26.36 -3.27
C GLN A 40 10.83 -26.19 -3.93
N GLY A 41 10.09 -27.28 -4.11
CA GLY A 41 8.72 -27.27 -4.64
C GLY A 41 7.76 -26.48 -3.74
N ALA A 42 7.77 -26.75 -2.43
CA ALA A 42 6.95 -26.04 -1.45
C ALA A 42 7.31 -24.53 -1.41
N THR A 43 8.59 -24.19 -1.43
CA THR A 43 9.05 -22.79 -1.47
C THR A 43 8.60 -22.09 -2.75
N GLY A 44 8.67 -22.77 -3.90
CA GLY A 44 8.17 -22.25 -5.17
C GLY A 44 6.66 -22.00 -5.17
N ILE A 45 5.86 -22.93 -4.62
CA ILE A 45 4.41 -22.78 -4.47
C ILE A 45 4.08 -21.62 -3.50
N VAL A 46 4.77 -21.52 -2.36
CA VAL A 46 4.58 -20.42 -1.41
C VAL A 46 4.97 -19.08 -2.04
N ALA A 47 6.06 -19.01 -2.80
CA ALA A 47 6.47 -17.80 -3.52
C ALA A 47 5.46 -17.41 -4.61
N LEU A 48 4.87 -18.38 -5.33
CA LEU A 48 3.83 -18.15 -6.32
C LEU A 48 2.52 -17.65 -5.68
N LEU A 49 2.06 -18.30 -4.60
CA LEU A 49 0.90 -17.86 -3.84
C LEU A 49 1.14 -16.46 -3.25
N TRP A 50 2.34 -16.20 -2.72
CA TRP A 50 2.74 -14.87 -2.25
C TRP A 50 2.70 -13.85 -3.39
N ALA A 51 3.20 -14.18 -4.59
CA ALA A 51 3.13 -13.30 -5.75
C ALA A 51 1.67 -13.02 -6.21
N LEU A 52 0.79 -14.03 -6.16
CA LEU A 52 -0.63 -13.88 -6.51
C LEU A 52 -1.43 -13.09 -5.47
N PHE A 53 -1.11 -13.25 -4.18
CA PHE A 53 -1.78 -12.53 -3.07
C PHE A 53 -1.12 -11.19 -2.71
N GLN A 54 0.10 -10.93 -3.18
CA GLN A 54 0.62 -9.58 -3.34
C GLN A 54 -0.26 -8.86 -4.36
N LYS A 55 -1.35 -8.25 -3.87
CA LYS A 55 -1.94 -7.11 -4.55
C LYS A 55 -0.78 -6.17 -4.88
N PRO A 56 -0.58 -5.80 -6.15
CA PRO A 56 0.24 -4.64 -6.46
C PRO A 56 -0.24 -3.53 -5.54
N ALA A 57 0.68 -2.77 -4.95
CA ALA A 57 0.32 -1.47 -4.44
C ALA A 57 -0.20 -0.72 -5.67
N ALA A 58 -1.52 -0.70 -5.85
CA ALA A 58 -2.15 0.04 -6.92
C ALA A 58 -1.56 1.43 -6.83
N PRO A 59 -0.88 1.94 -7.88
CA PRO A 59 -0.11 3.17 -7.80
C PRO A 59 -1.07 4.25 -7.36
N GLY A 60 -1.03 4.57 -6.06
CA GLY A 60 -2.10 5.32 -5.43
C GLY A 60 -2.11 6.68 -6.09
N SER A 61 -3.31 7.14 -6.47
CA SER A 61 -3.48 8.25 -7.42
C SER A 61 -2.49 9.37 -7.11
N ALA A 62 -1.61 9.65 -8.08
CA ALA A 62 -0.57 10.65 -7.96
C ALA A 62 -1.17 11.99 -8.38
N ASP A 63 -2.01 12.54 -7.49
CA ASP A 63 -2.74 13.76 -7.78
C ASP A 63 -1.75 14.93 -7.92
N ALA A 64 -1.98 15.85 -8.87
CA ALA A 64 -1.11 17.00 -9.09
C ALA A 64 -1.92 18.24 -9.54
N ALA A 65 -1.79 19.38 -8.85
CA ALA A 65 -2.35 20.67 -9.31
C ALA A 65 -1.26 21.73 -9.44
N VAL A 66 -0.87 22.03 -10.67
CA VAL A 66 0.20 22.98 -11.02
C VAL A 66 -0.40 24.25 -11.65
N ASP A 67 0.07 25.46 -11.26
CA ASP A 67 -0.27 26.83 -11.79
C ASP A 67 -1.72 27.38 -11.60
N THR A 68 -1.95 28.50 -10.84
CA THR A 68 -3.04 29.53 -11.08
C THR A 68 -3.24 30.81 -10.19
N GLY A 69 -2.76 31.04 -8.94
CA GLY A 69 -3.07 32.28 -8.12
C GLY A 69 -3.74 32.23 -6.68
N ARG A 70 -4.88 32.93 -6.44
CA ARG A 70 -5.47 33.37 -5.12
C ARG A 70 -6.96 33.03 -4.81
N ALA A 71 -7.26 32.34 -3.70
CA ALA A 71 -8.64 32.11 -3.23
C ALA A 71 -9.29 33.27 -2.43
N LYS A 72 -10.62 33.43 -2.45
CA LYS A 72 -11.40 34.47 -1.72
C LYS A 72 -12.84 34.04 -1.41
N ALA A 73 -13.22 33.86 -0.14
CA ALA A 73 -14.61 33.58 0.25
C ALA A 73 -15.32 34.82 0.82
N SER A 74 -16.64 34.97 0.60
CA SER A 74 -17.48 35.97 1.28
C SER A 74 -18.87 35.42 1.64
N GLY A 75 -19.61 36.11 2.51
CA GLY A 75 -21.04 35.83 2.76
C GLY A 75 -21.39 34.43 3.27
N GLY A 76 -20.48 33.72 3.95
CA GLY A 76 -20.68 32.34 4.40
C GLY A 76 -20.23 31.26 3.41
N ALA A 77 -19.47 31.65 2.38
CA ALA A 77 -18.82 30.73 1.45
C ALA A 77 -17.53 30.12 2.01
N THR A 78 -17.06 29.09 1.32
CA THR A 78 -15.72 28.49 1.41
C THR A 78 -14.98 28.76 0.11
N ALA A 79 -13.67 28.94 0.13
CA ALA A 79 -12.87 29.07 -1.08
C ALA A 79 -11.44 28.64 -0.77
N ARG A 80 -10.76 27.94 -1.69
CA ARG A 80 -9.58 27.15 -1.32
C ARG A 80 -8.53 27.04 -2.40
N THR A 81 -7.39 26.55 -1.92
CA THR A 81 -6.55 25.51 -2.53
C THR A 81 -6.85 24.21 -1.72
N GLY A 82 -7.24 23.04 -2.25
CA GLY A 82 -7.42 22.64 -3.65
C GLY A 82 -7.72 21.18 -4.03
N VAL A 83 -6.84 20.49 -4.82
CA VAL A 83 -6.85 19.02 -5.14
C VAL A 83 -7.64 18.30 -4.08
N LYS A 84 -8.90 18.04 -4.39
CA LYS A 84 -9.86 17.66 -3.37
C LYS A 84 -9.72 16.18 -3.08
N ARG A 85 -9.37 15.78 -1.86
CA ARG A 85 -9.17 14.35 -1.51
C ARG A 85 -9.82 13.97 -0.18
N ARG A 86 -10.86 13.13 -0.23
CA ARG A 86 -11.59 12.72 0.97
C ARG A 86 -10.89 11.59 1.71
N GLY A 87 -10.18 11.94 2.78
CA GLY A 87 -9.61 10.96 3.70
C GLY A 87 -8.28 10.36 3.26
N ALA A 88 -7.94 9.19 3.81
CA ALA A 88 -6.61 8.58 3.72
C ALA A 88 -6.43 7.71 2.48
N ASP A 89 -6.69 8.25 1.29
CA ASP A 89 -6.33 7.59 0.04
C ASP A 89 -4.81 7.41 -0.02
N SER A 90 -4.35 6.18 -0.30
CA SER A 90 -2.93 5.78 -0.23
C SER A 90 -2.06 6.30 -1.38
N GLY A 91 -2.53 7.31 -2.10
CA GLY A 91 -1.83 7.94 -3.23
C GLY A 91 -0.92 9.10 -2.83
N SER A 92 -0.02 9.48 -3.73
CA SER A 92 0.75 10.71 -3.56
C SER A 92 -0.08 11.92 -3.99
N ALA A 93 0.14 13.10 -3.42
CA ALA A 93 -0.55 14.31 -3.83
C ALA A 93 0.45 15.46 -3.94
N ARG A 94 0.33 16.25 -5.01
CA ARG A 94 1.24 17.33 -5.39
C ARG A 94 0.42 18.56 -5.74
N ALA A 95 0.98 19.73 -5.45
CA ALA A 95 0.49 20.98 -5.99
C ALA A 95 1.65 21.96 -6.15
N GLU A 96 1.63 22.77 -7.20
CA GLU A 96 2.64 23.79 -7.50
C GLU A 96 1.93 25.06 -7.99
N ARG A 97 2.48 26.26 -7.78
CA ARG A 97 2.08 27.52 -8.45
C ARG A 97 0.55 27.92 -8.41
N THR A 98 -0.27 27.26 -7.59
CA THR A 98 -1.76 27.32 -7.40
C THR A 98 -2.30 28.62 -6.76
N GLY A 99 -3.57 29.09 -6.82
CA GLY A 99 -4.71 28.97 -7.77
C GLY A 99 -5.89 29.97 -7.48
N ASP A 100 -6.30 30.89 -8.40
CA ASP A 100 -7.37 31.89 -8.13
C ASP A 100 -8.78 31.27 -7.99
N ALA A 101 -9.45 31.48 -6.85
CA ALA A 101 -10.72 30.80 -6.51
C ALA A 101 -11.62 31.66 -5.62
N THR A 102 -12.55 32.43 -6.19
CA THR A 102 -13.49 33.26 -5.41
C THR A 102 -14.84 32.56 -5.22
N ALA A 103 -15.42 32.61 -4.02
CA ALA A 103 -16.79 32.18 -3.71
C ALA A 103 -17.50 33.24 -2.85
N THR A 104 -18.83 33.36 -2.93
CA THR A 104 -19.60 34.31 -2.11
C THR A 104 -21.03 33.83 -1.87
N GLY A 105 -21.52 33.93 -0.64
CA GLY A 105 -22.87 33.51 -0.22
C GLY A 105 -22.88 32.21 0.59
N THR A 106 -23.87 32.04 1.47
CA THR A 106 -23.86 31.02 2.53
C THR A 106 -23.82 29.60 1.97
N GLY A 107 -22.87 28.79 2.46
CA GLY A 107 -22.68 27.40 2.02
C GLY A 107 -21.96 27.23 0.68
N SER A 108 -21.61 28.32 -0.03
CA SER A 108 -20.85 28.23 -1.29
C SER A 108 -19.45 27.64 -1.06
N THR A 109 -18.77 27.11 -2.09
CA THR A 109 -17.41 26.54 -1.99
C THR A 109 -16.60 26.77 -3.29
N ALA A 110 -15.27 26.91 -3.21
CA ALA A 110 -14.33 26.92 -4.35
C ALA A 110 -12.96 26.28 -3.97
N SER A 111 -12.12 25.86 -4.94
CA SER A 111 -10.84 25.12 -4.68
C SER A 111 -9.84 25.05 -5.87
N THR A 112 -8.51 25.04 -5.63
CA THR A 112 -7.38 24.81 -6.61
C THR A 112 -6.23 23.81 -6.20
N GLY A 113 -5.17 24.14 -5.43
CA GLY A 113 -4.10 23.20 -4.91
C GLY A 113 -4.20 22.52 -3.48
N ILE A 114 -4.41 21.20 -3.40
CA ILE A 114 -4.70 20.27 -2.24
C ILE A 114 -5.62 20.69 -1.06
N ASP A 115 -6.73 19.96 -0.86
CA ASP A 115 -7.74 20.12 0.21
C ASP A 115 -8.46 18.80 0.57
N TYR A 116 -8.53 18.41 1.86
CA TYR A 116 -8.96 17.06 2.26
C TYR A 116 -10.39 16.90 2.84
N SER A 117 -11.21 17.97 2.86
CA SER A 117 -12.54 18.00 3.52
C SER A 117 -13.73 17.33 2.78
#